data_AF-A0A2K2U502-F1
#
_entry.id   AF-A0A2K2U502-F1
#
_cell.length_a   1.000
_cell.length_b   1.000
_cell.length_c   1.000
_cell.angle_alpha   90.00
_cell.angle_beta   90.00
_cell.angle_gamma   90.00
#
_symmetry.space_group_name_H-M   'P 1'
#
loop_
_entity.id
_entity.type
_entity.pdbx_description
1 polymer ?
#
loop_
_entity_poly.entity_id
_entity_poly.type
_entity_poly.pdbx_seq_one_letter_code
_entity_poly.pdbx_strand_id
1 'polypeptide(L)'
;MALLAVAAAFVLFAALAFSVDQGIAYATKARQENALDAARAACMDASFALRAKNDDDPAARFAERAVRAVRDAGCAGSVAVWFYEAPETDTAEGERMWAVGLQVEEESPTVFARGFGVEGIPVASHRVMTAMPYAEDRVWRPDERTCGRFDVAAGLDAVDAAFTRLGSLDEFPAEIGDQVRAALSDRVDEEEGGRQP
;
A
#
# COMPACT_ATOMS: atom_id res chain seq x y z
N MET A 1 -5.95 -39.44 -36.57
CA MET A 1 -6.01 -39.73 -35.13
C MET A 1 -4.71 -39.37 -34.40
N ALA A 2 -3.54 -39.89 -34.79
CA ALA A 2 -2.27 -39.59 -34.10
C ALA A 2 -1.90 -38.09 -34.03
N LEU A 3 -2.07 -37.35 -35.14
CA LEU A 3 -1.71 -35.92 -35.19
C LEU A 3 -2.60 -35.04 -34.29
N LEU A 4 -3.90 -35.38 -34.20
CA LEU A 4 -4.84 -34.73 -33.28
C LEU A 4 -4.50 -35.03 -31.81
N ALA A 5 -4.12 -36.27 -31.49
CA ALA A 5 -3.72 -36.65 -30.14
C ALA A 5 -2.44 -35.93 -29.70
N VAL A 6 -1.46 -35.80 -30.60
CA VAL A 6 -0.22 -35.05 -30.35
C VAL A 6 -0.52 -33.56 -30.14
N ALA A 7 -1.34 -32.96 -31.00
CA ALA A 7 -1.75 -31.57 -30.85
C ALA A 7 -2.48 -31.33 -29.51
N ALA A 8 -3.40 -32.22 -29.14
CA ALA A 8 -4.10 -32.15 -27.86
C ALA A 8 -3.13 -32.26 -26.67
N ALA A 9 -2.13 -33.14 -26.73
CA ALA A 9 -1.11 -33.27 -25.69
C ALA A 9 -0.28 -31.99 -25.52
N PHE A 10 0.11 -31.32 -26.62
CA PHE A 10 0.81 -30.03 -26.55
C PHE A 10 -0.05 -28.92 -25.94
N VAL A 11 -1.33 -28.84 -26.31
CA VAL A 11 -2.26 -27.87 -25.73
C VAL A 11 -2.43 -28.10 -24.23
N LEU A 12 -2.59 -29.35 -23.81
CA LEU A 12 -2.69 -29.70 -22.39
C LEU A 12 -1.41 -29.34 -21.62
N PHE A 13 -0.24 -29.64 -22.21
CA PHE A 13 1.04 -29.26 -21.60
C PHE A 13 1.18 -27.75 -21.47
N ALA A 14 0.83 -26.98 -22.51
CA ALA A 14 0.87 -25.53 -22.47
C ALA A 14 -0.08 -24.96 -21.40
N ALA A 15 -1.29 -25.50 -21.28
CA ALA A 15 -2.23 -25.11 -20.24
C ALA A 15 -1.67 -25.39 -18.83
N LEU A 16 -1.09 -26.56 -18.60
CA LEU A 16 -0.47 -26.91 -17.31
C LEU A 16 0.73 -26.01 -16.98
N ALA A 17 1.60 -25.76 -17.96
CA ALA A 17 2.75 -24.88 -17.80
C ALA A 17 2.32 -23.46 -17.40
N PHE A 18 1.32 -22.91 -18.10
CA PHE A 18 0.73 -21.62 -17.76
C PHE A 18 0.12 -21.61 -16.35
N SER A 19 -0.63 -22.65 -15.98
CA SER A 19 -1.22 -22.76 -14.65
C SER A 19 -0.19 -22.77 -13.52
N VAL A 20 0.98 -23.40 -13.73
CA VAL A 20 2.06 -23.42 -12.73
C VAL A 20 2.63 -22.01 -12.52
N ASP A 21 2.98 -21.31 -13.59
CA ASP A 21 3.55 -19.95 -13.49
C ASP A 21 2.54 -18.97 -12.87
N GLN A 22 1.26 -19.06 -13.25
CA GLN A 22 0.18 -18.28 -12.62
C GLN A 22 -0.02 -18.63 -11.14
N GLY A 23 0.11 -19.91 -10.77
CA GLY A 23 0.01 -20.34 -9.38
C GLY A 23 1.09 -19.72 -8.49
N ILE A 24 2.32 -19.60 -9.01
CA ILE A 24 3.43 -18.94 -8.31
C ILE A 24 3.15 -17.44 -8.17
N ALA A 25 2.73 -16.77 -9.26
CA ALA A 25 2.37 -15.36 -9.22
C ALA A 25 1.22 -15.08 -8.24
N TYR A 26 0.21 -15.94 -8.18
CA TYR A 26 -0.90 -15.84 -7.23
C TYR A 26 -0.43 -16.02 -5.79
N ALA A 27 0.49 -16.96 -5.52
CA ALA A 27 1.07 -17.14 -4.19
C ALA A 27 1.91 -15.91 -3.76
N THR A 28 2.62 -15.27 -4.69
CA THR A 28 3.32 -14.00 -4.46
C THR A 28 2.31 -12.89 -4.13
N LYS A 29 1.23 -12.77 -4.90
CA LYS A 29 0.18 -11.77 -4.65
C LYS A 29 -0.46 -11.94 -3.26
N ALA A 30 -0.85 -13.17 -2.90
CA ALA A 30 -1.43 -13.45 -1.60
C ALA A 30 -0.48 -13.12 -0.45
N ARG A 31 0.84 -13.32 -0.62
CA ARG A 31 1.85 -12.92 0.36
C ARG A 31 1.93 -11.40 0.50
N GLN A 32 1.92 -10.66 -0.62
CA GLN A 32 1.91 -9.20 -0.60
C GLN A 32 0.65 -8.67 0.11
N GLU A 33 -0.54 -9.19 -0.21
CA GLU A 33 -1.80 -8.80 0.44
C GLU A 33 -1.76 -9.04 1.96
N ASN A 34 -1.26 -10.21 2.39
CA ASN A 34 -1.08 -10.50 3.82
C ASN A 34 -0.09 -9.53 4.50
N ALA A 35 1.01 -9.17 3.82
CA ALA A 35 2.00 -8.23 4.33
C ALA A 35 1.43 -6.80 4.44
N LEU A 36 0.64 -6.38 3.45
CA LEU A 36 -0.07 -5.10 3.46
C LEU A 36 -1.10 -5.02 4.59
N ASP A 37 -1.80 -6.13 4.87
CA ASP A 37 -2.74 -6.22 5.97
C ASP A 37 -2.05 -6.16 7.33
N ALA A 38 -0.91 -6.84 7.47
CA ALA A 38 -0.06 -6.73 8.65
C ALA A 38 0.44 -5.28 8.83
N ALA A 39 0.86 -4.61 7.75
CA ALA A 39 1.30 -3.22 7.77
C ALA A 39 0.17 -2.25 8.14
N ARG A 40 -1.04 -2.46 7.62
CA ARG A 40 -2.22 -1.69 8.02
C ARG A 40 -2.53 -1.88 9.51
N ALA A 41 -2.57 -3.12 10.00
CA ALA A 41 -2.82 -3.40 11.41
C ALA A 41 -1.75 -2.76 12.31
N ALA A 42 -0.49 -2.83 11.88
CA ALA A 42 0.67 -2.23 12.54
C ALA A 42 0.58 -0.70 12.66
N CYS A 43 0.16 -0.01 11.60
CA CYS A 43 0.02 1.44 11.56
C CYS A 43 -1.27 1.95 12.21
N MET A 44 -2.28 1.09 12.35
CA MET A 44 -3.54 1.42 13.04
C MET A 44 -3.55 1.00 14.52
N ASP A 45 -2.44 0.46 15.03
CA ASP A 45 -2.29 0.19 16.46
C ASP A 45 -2.38 1.48 17.27
N ALA A 46 -3.21 1.47 18.32
CA ALA A 46 -3.51 2.67 19.11
C ALA A 46 -2.27 3.29 19.76
N SER A 47 -1.27 2.47 20.13
CA SER A 47 -0.02 2.96 20.73
C SER A 47 0.85 3.67 19.69
N PHE A 48 0.84 3.20 18.45
CA PHE A 48 1.54 3.86 17.35
C PHE A 48 0.82 5.14 16.92
N ALA A 49 -0.51 5.09 16.75
CA ALA A 49 -1.30 6.25 16.35
C ALA A 49 -1.13 7.43 17.33
N LEU A 50 -1.09 7.15 18.63
CA LEU A 50 -0.84 8.17 19.66
C LEU A 50 0.57 8.76 19.57
N ARG A 51 1.60 7.95 19.28
CA ARG A 51 2.97 8.47 19.12
C ARG A 51 3.11 9.28 17.83
N ALA A 52 2.63 8.75 16.71
CA ALA A 52 2.72 9.42 15.41
C ALA A 52 2.02 10.78 15.41
N LYS A 53 0.87 10.92 16.11
CA LYS A 53 0.19 12.21 16.31
C LYS A 53 1.09 13.31 16.88
N ASN A 54 2.00 12.93 17.77
CA ASN A 54 2.83 13.87 18.53
C ASN A 54 4.27 13.92 18.02
N ASP A 55 4.56 13.32 16.86
CA ASP A 55 5.90 13.35 16.24
C ASP A 55 6.02 14.54 15.28
N ASP A 56 7.23 15.06 15.13
CA ASP A 56 7.54 16.17 14.23
C ASP A 56 7.43 15.75 12.75
N ASP A 57 7.67 14.47 12.44
CA ASP A 57 7.49 13.89 11.10
C ASP A 57 6.62 12.62 11.15
N PRO A 58 5.29 12.77 11.22
CA PRO A 58 4.38 11.63 11.23
C PRO A 58 4.49 10.80 9.95
N ALA A 59 4.76 11.42 8.80
CA ALA A 59 4.81 10.73 7.52
C ALA A 59 5.97 9.73 7.47
N ALA A 60 7.17 10.15 7.91
CA ALA A 60 8.32 9.26 8.03
C ALA A 60 8.06 8.11 9.02
N ARG A 61 7.38 8.37 10.14
CA ARG A 61 7.00 7.32 11.10
C ARG A 61 6.03 6.30 10.54
N PHE A 62 5.04 6.74 9.76
CA PHE A 62 4.13 5.83 9.06
C PHE A 62 4.88 4.98 8.03
N ALA A 63 5.75 5.60 7.24
CA ALA A 63 6.57 4.88 6.27
C ALA A 63 7.48 3.84 6.97
N GLU A 64 8.15 4.24 8.06
CA GLU A 64 9.00 3.35 8.84
C GLU A 64 8.25 2.15 9.39
N ARG A 65 7.09 2.40 10.01
CA ARG A 65 6.27 1.35 10.61
C ARG A 65 5.71 0.40 9.55
N ALA A 66 5.26 0.94 8.42
CA ALA A 66 4.68 0.16 7.32
C ALA A 66 5.72 -0.73 6.65
N VAL A 67 6.87 -0.18 6.26
CA VAL A 67 7.95 -0.93 5.60
C VAL A 67 8.45 -2.03 6.52
N ARG A 68 8.70 -1.73 7.80
CA ARG A 68 9.11 -2.74 8.77
C ARG A 68 8.10 -3.88 8.87
N ALA A 69 6.81 -3.57 8.94
CA ALA A 69 5.77 -4.60 9.00
C ALA A 69 5.71 -5.47 7.73
N VAL A 70 5.91 -4.88 6.55
CA VAL A 70 6.00 -5.62 5.28
C VAL A 70 7.19 -6.60 5.30
N ARG A 71 8.34 -6.15 5.80
CA ARG A 71 9.55 -6.99 5.93
C ARG A 71 9.37 -8.10 6.95
N ASP A 72 8.80 -7.79 8.13
CA ASP A 72 8.51 -8.77 9.18
C ASP A 72 7.51 -9.84 8.70
N ALA A 73 6.61 -9.50 7.78
CA ALA A 73 5.69 -10.43 7.12
C ALA A 73 6.35 -11.28 6.01
N GLY A 74 7.65 -11.11 5.76
CA GLY A 74 8.42 -11.91 4.81
C GLY A 74 8.32 -11.47 3.35
N CYS A 75 7.91 -10.24 3.09
CA CYS A 75 7.90 -9.68 1.73
C CYS A 75 9.14 -8.80 1.50
N ALA A 76 9.93 -9.17 0.50
CA ALA A 76 11.19 -8.51 0.16
C ALA A 76 11.08 -7.54 -1.02
N GLY A 77 9.88 -7.35 -1.58
CA GLY A 77 9.62 -6.45 -2.70
C GLY A 77 9.95 -4.99 -2.46
N SER A 78 9.97 -4.19 -3.52
CA SER A 78 9.97 -2.74 -3.37
C SER A 78 8.69 -2.28 -2.69
N VAL A 79 8.79 -1.25 -1.87
CA VAL A 79 7.67 -0.68 -1.11
C VAL A 79 7.57 0.80 -1.43
N ALA A 80 6.37 1.24 -1.80
CA ALA A 80 6.05 2.65 -1.98
C ALA A 80 4.99 3.06 -0.96
N VAL A 81 5.23 4.15 -0.23
CA VAL A 81 4.32 4.70 0.77
C VAL A 81 3.96 6.12 0.36
N TRP A 82 2.71 6.35 -0.01
CA TRP A 82 2.20 7.70 -0.24
C TRP A 82 1.53 8.21 1.03
N PHE A 83 1.89 9.41 1.45
CA PHE A 83 1.31 10.07 2.60
C PHE A 83 0.65 11.36 2.15
N TYR A 84 -0.61 11.54 2.55
CA TYR A 84 -1.37 12.76 2.34
C TYR A 84 -1.96 13.21 3.67
N GLU A 85 -1.65 14.43 4.05
CA GLU A 85 -2.37 15.14 5.10
C GLU A 85 -3.39 16.10 4.47
N ALA A 86 -4.60 16.14 5.03
CA ALA A 86 -5.65 17.06 4.59
C ALA A 86 -5.36 18.50 5.04
N PRO A 87 -5.68 19.52 4.20
CA PRO A 87 -5.57 20.92 4.59
C PRO A 87 -6.41 21.26 5.82
N GLU A 88 -5.98 22.23 6.64
CA GLU A 88 -6.77 22.73 7.77
C GLU A 88 -8.12 23.28 7.33
N THR A 89 -8.21 23.85 6.12
CA THR A 89 -9.48 24.36 5.55
C THR A 89 -10.53 23.28 5.32
N ASP A 90 -10.11 22.02 5.25
CA ASP A 90 -10.94 20.88 4.84
C ASP A 90 -11.23 19.95 6.03
N THR A 91 -10.86 20.35 7.25
CA THR A 91 -10.97 19.56 8.49
C THR A 91 -11.41 20.43 9.66
N ALA A 92 -12.12 19.87 10.65
CA ALA A 92 -12.47 20.65 11.85
C ALA A 92 -11.21 20.99 12.69
N GLU A 93 -11.32 22.01 13.54
CA GLU A 93 -10.18 22.52 14.35
C GLU A 93 -9.58 21.47 15.31
N GLY A 94 -10.41 20.53 15.78
CA GLY A 94 -10.02 19.40 16.64
C GLY A 94 -9.66 18.11 15.91
N GLU A 95 -9.61 18.16 14.58
CA GLU A 95 -9.31 17.02 13.73
C GLU A 95 -8.04 17.27 12.93
N ARG A 96 -7.38 16.18 12.56
CA ARG A 96 -6.31 16.14 11.56
C ARG A 96 -6.49 14.85 10.80
N MET A 97 -6.63 14.92 9.49
CA MET A 97 -6.93 13.74 8.69
C MET A 97 -5.72 13.37 7.84
N TRP A 98 -5.35 12.09 7.91
CA TRP A 98 -4.26 11.49 7.15
C TRP A 98 -4.80 10.36 6.29
N ALA A 99 -4.29 10.28 5.08
CA ALA A 99 -4.46 9.15 4.20
C ALA A 99 -3.10 8.61 3.78
N VAL A 100 -2.98 7.29 3.83
CA VAL A 100 -1.75 6.57 3.50
C VAL A 100 -2.07 5.51 2.47
N GLY A 101 -1.42 5.60 1.31
CA GLY A 101 -1.38 4.55 0.31
C GLY A 101 -0.10 3.73 0.50
N LEU A 102 -0.20 2.41 0.48
CA LEU A 102 0.93 1.50 0.56
C LEU A 102 0.87 0.54 -0.62
N GLN A 103 1.97 0.39 -1.35
CA GLN A 103 2.09 -0.57 -2.45
C GLN A 103 3.37 -1.38 -2.30
N VAL A 104 3.27 -2.65 -2.66
CA VAL A 104 4.38 -3.59 -2.70
C VAL A 104 4.46 -4.17 -4.11
N GLU A 105 5.66 -4.22 -4.67
CA GLU A 105 5.92 -4.78 -6.00
C GLU A 105 7.05 -5.83 -5.95
N GLU A 106 6.85 -6.95 -6.65
CA GLU A 106 7.83 -8.03 -6.78
C GLU A 106 7.78 -8.64 -8.18
N GLU A 107 8.94 -9.04 -8.70
CA GLU A 107 9.04 -9.91 -9.87
C GLU A 107 8.92 -11.38 -9.42
N SER A 108 7.77 -11.99 -9.65
CA SER A 108 7.52 -13.39 -9.30
C SER A 108 8.22 -14.30 -10.31
N PRO A 109 9.09 -15.22 -9.89
CA PRO A 109 9.86 -16.05 -10.82
C PRO A 109 8.96 -17.00 -11.62
N THR A 110 9.32 -17.25 -12.87
CA THR A 110 8.64 -18.26 -13.70
C THR A 110 9.46 -19.55 -13.79
N VAL A 111 8.77 -20.66 -14.06
CA VAL A 111 9.35 -22.00 -14.24
C VAL A 111 9.33 -22.40 -15.71
N PHE A 112 8.20 -22.22 -16.39
CA PHE A 112 8.06 -22.61 -17.80
C PHE A 112 8.28 -21.43 -18.74
N ALA A 113 7.70 -20.27 -18.43
CA ALA A 113 7.81 -19.07 -19.27
C ALA A 113 9.26 -18.58 -19.45
N ARG A 114 10.15 -18.86 -18.49
CA ARG A 114 11.59 -18.56 -18.62
C ARG A 114 12.26 -19.24 -19.82
N GLY A 115 11.78 -20.43 -20.20
CA GLY A 115 12.25 -21.12 -21.42
C GLY A 115 11.96 -20.34 -22.70
N PHE A 116 11.05 -19.36 -22.62
CA PHE A 116 10.67 -18.44 -23.69
C PHE A 116 11.18 -17.00 -23.43
N GLY A 117 12.09 -16.81 -22.47
CA GLY A 117 12.69 -15.52 -22.14
C GLY A 117 11.90 -14.64 -21.15
N VAL A 118 10.83 -15.17 -20.54
CA VAL A 118 10.07 -14.45 -19.50
C VAL A 118 10.53 -14.92 -18.13
N GLU A 119 11.55 -14.28 -17.55
CA GLU A 119 12.14 -14.70 -16.26
C GLU A 119 11.24 -14.42 -15.04
N GLY A 120 10.36 -13.43 -15.14
CA GLY A 120 9.49 -12.98 -14.05
C GLY A 120 8.11 -12.51 -14.54
N ILE A 121 7.14 -12.57 -13.63
CA ILE A 121 5.82 -11.97 -13.76
C ILE A 121 5.76 -10.81 -12.75
N PRO A 122 5.52 -9.56 -13.17
CA PRO A 122 5.34 -8.45 -12.26
C PRO A 122 4.07 -8.67 -11.43
N VAL A 123 4.21 -8.60 -10.11
CA VAL A 123 3.10 -8.69 -9.15
C VAL A 123 3.14 -7.46 -8.26
N ALA A 124 2.03 -6.72 -8.25
CA ALA A 124 1.83 -5.57 -7.39
C ALA A 124 0.54 -5.71 -6.60
N SER A 125 0.58 -5.29 -5.34
CA SER A 125 -0.58 -5.20 -4.47
C SER A 125 -0.51 -3.90 -3.68
N HIS A 126 -1.67 -3.31 -3.37
CA HIS A 126 -1.74 -2.07 -2.59
C HIS A 126 -2.84 -2.11 -1.55
N ARG A 127 -2.73 -1.19 -0.58
CA ARG A 127 -3.70 -0.98 0.49
C ARG A 127 -3.74 0.49 0.84
N VAL A 128 -4.95 1.02 0.99
CA VAL A 128 -5.18 2.38 1.50
C VAL A 128 -5.66 2.31 2.94
N MET A 129 -5.20 3.25 3.76
CA MET A 129 -5.67 3.45 5.12
C MET A 129 -5.80 4.94 5.43
N THR A 130 -6.75 5.27 6.29
CA THR A 130 -6.96 6.63 6.78
C THR A 130 -6.87 6.64 8.31
N ALA A 131 -6.27 7.68 8.85
CA ALA A 131 -6.14 7.91 10.28
C ALA A 131 -6.58 9.34 10.59
N MET A 132 -7.35 9.51 11.67
CA MET A 132 -7.78 10.83 12.12
C MET A 132 -7.38 11.06 13.57
N PRO A 133 -6.16 11.54 13.82
CA PRO A 133 -5.78 11.97 15.15
C PRO A 133 -6.71 13.09 15.67
N TYR A 134 -7.49 12.78 16.70
CA TYR A 134 -8.41 13.73 17.36
C TYR A 134 -7.76 14.41 18.58
N ALA A 135 -8.05 15.69 18.81
CA ALA A 135 -7.80 16.40 20.08
C ALA A 135 -9.08 17.10 20.58
N GLU A 136 -9.24 17.22 21.90
CA GLU A 136 -10.40 17.90 22.51
C GLU A 136 -10.50 19.38 22.11
N ASP A 137 -9.36 20.05 21.98
CA ASP A 137 -9.26 21.45 21.55
C ASP A 137 -8.70 21.54 20.12
N ARG A 138 -7.50 22.09 19.95
CA ARG A 138 -6.84 22.22 18.64
C ARG A 138 -5.81 21.12 18.45
N VAL A 139 -5.86 20.43 17.30
CA VAL A 139 -4.82 19.45 16.96
C VAL A 139 -3.53 20.17 16.55
N TRP A 140 -2.40 19.71 17.10
CA TRP A 140 -1.09 20.16 16.66
C TRP A 140 -0.83 19.75 15.20
N ARG A 141 -0.30 20.69 14.42
CA ARG A 141 0.03 20.54 13.00
C ARG A 141 1.42 21.10 12.72
N PRO A 142 2.21 20.48 11.82
CA PRO A 142 3.45 21.07 11.34
C PRO A 142 3.15 22.31 10.49
N ASP A 143 4.12 23.23 10.42
CA ASP A 143 4.00 24.49 9.64
C ASP A 143 3.75 24.21 8.15
N GLU A 144 4.37 23.16 7.61
CA GLU A 144 4.11 22.67 6.27
C GLU A 144 3.42 21.32 6.33
N ARG A 145 2.28 21.22 5.63
CA ARG A 145 1.58 19.95 5.41
C ARG A 145 2.47 18.96 4.68
N THR A 146 2.45 17.70 5.12
CA THR A 146 3.16 16.64 4.41
C THR A 146 2.28 16.00 3.34
N CYS A 147 2.76 16.06 2.11
CA CYS A 147 2.21 15.33 0.97
C CYS A 147 3.40 14.81 0.17
N GLY A 148 3.50 13.49 0.01
CA GLY A 148 4.67 12.91 -0.63
C GLY A 148 4.64 11.40 -0.72
N ARG A 149 5.72 10.86 -1.29
CA ARG A 149 5.95 9.44 -1.50
C ARG A 149 7.31 9.04 -0.94
N PHE A 150 7.34 7.94 -0.21
CA PHE A 150 8.54 7.25 0.22
C PHE A 150 8.75 6.01 -0.64
N ASP A 151 9.94 5.85 -1.21
CA ASP A 151 10.32 4.69 -2.01
C ASP A 151 11.42 3.89 -1.32
N VAL A 152 11.19 2.60 -1.12
CA VAL A 152 12.15 1.64 -0.56
C VAL A 152 12.39 0.53 -1.56
N ALA A 153 13.64 0.33 -1.95
CA ALA A 153 14.00 -0.73 -2.89
C ALA A 153 13.83 -2.13 -2.26
N ALA A 154 13.77 -3.14 -3.13
CA ALA A 154 13.66 -4.53 -2.70
C ALA A 154 14.79 -4.93 -1.73
N GLY A 155 14.42 -5.59 -0.65
CA GLY A 155 15.33 -6.05 0.40
C GLY A 155 15.91 -4.96 1.32
N LEU A 156 15.63 -3.68 1.06
CA LEU A 156 16.05 -2.58 1.93
C LEU A 156 15.00 -2.27 3.01
N ASP A 157 15.43 -1.54 4.03
CA ASP A 157 14.62 -1.12 5.17
C ASP A 157 14.19 0.35 5.05
N ALA A 158 13.31 0.78 5.93
CA ALA A 158 12.75 2.13 5.94
C ALA A 158 13.80 3.25 6.05
N VAL A 159 14.95 2.97 6.66
CA VAL A 159 16.04 3.95 6.80
C VAL A 159 16.63 4.36 5.46
N ASP A 160 16.44 3.53 4.42
CA ASP A 160 16.90 3.76 3.06
C ASP A 160 15.82 4.42 2.19
N ALA A 161 14.70 4.85 2.77
CA ALA A 161 13.59 5.43 2.04
C ALA A 161 13.97 6.77 1.39
N ALA A 162 13.73 6.88 0.08
CA ALA A 162 13.82 8.15 -0.64
C ALA A 162 12.48 8.88 -0.57
N PHE A 163 12.46 10.10 -0.04
CA PHE A 163 11.25 10.92 0.01
C PHE A 163 11.16 11.86 -1.20
N THR A 164 9.99 11.85 -1.84
CA THR A 164 9.62 12.76 -2.93
C THR A 164 8.38 13.55 -2.50
N ARG A 165 8.49 14.88 -2.45
CA ARG A 165 7.35 15.76 -2.15
C ARG A 165 6.40 15.82 -3.35
N LEU A 166 5.09 15.74 -3.07
CA LEU A 166 4.02 15.83 -4.06
C LEU A 166 3.11 17.03 -3.72
N GLY A 167 2.52 17.65 -4.73
CA GLY A 167 1.65 18.81 -4.58
C GLY A 167 0.23 18.46 -4.14
N SER A 168 -0.33 17.36 -4.66
CA SER A 168 -1.69 16.91 -4.37
C SER A 168 -1.89 15.40 -4.50
N LEU A 169 -3.10 14.93 -4.18
CA LEU A 169 -3.55 13.56 -4.44
C LEU A 169 -3.59 13.20 -5.93
N ASP A 170 -3.56 14.17 -6.84
CA ASP A 170 -3.59 13.92 -8.28
C ASP A 170 -2.27 13.36 -8.81
N GLU A 171 -1.19 13.49 -8.03
CA GLU A 171 0.12 12.92 -8.32
C GLU A 171 0.27 11.48 -7.78
N PHE A 172 -0.74 10.95 -7.10
CA PHE A 172 -0.78 9.55 -6.65
C PHE A 172 -1.22 8.67 -7.83
N PRO A 173 -0.90 7.36 -7.82
CA PRO A 173 -1.52 6.42 -8.74
C PRO A 173 -3.05 6.55 -8.65
N ALA A 174 -3.73 6.64 -9.80
CA ALA A 174 -5.16 6.97 -9.86
C ALA A 174 -6.00 6.10 -8.92
N GLU A 175 -5.76 4.78 -8.91
CA GLU A 175 -6.48 3.85 -8.03
C GLU A 175 -6.27 4.13 -6.55
N ILE A 176 -5.03 4.46 -6.13
CA ILE A 176 -4.72 4.82 -4.74
C ILE A 176 -5.35 6.18 -4.41
N GLY A 177 -5.20 7.17 -5.29
CA GLY A 177 -5.77 8.50 -5.12
C GLY A 177 -7.30 8.47 -4.98
N ASP A 178 -7.98 7.68 -5.81
CA ASP A 178 -9.43 7.52 -5.77
C ASP A 178 -9.89 6.80 -4.49
N GLN A 179 -9.20 5.73 -4.09
CA GLN A 179 -9.48 5.05 -2.82
C GLN A 179 -9.22 5.96 -1.61
N VAL A 180 -8.19 6.80 -1.67
CA VAL A 180 -7.93 7.82 -0.64
C VAL A 180 -9.08 8.82 -0.59
N ARG A 181 -9.47 9.42 -1.72
CA ARG A 181 -10.59 10.37 -1.75
C ARG A 181 -11.88 9.76 -1.23
N ALA A 182 -12.21 8.54 -1.65
CA ALA A 182 -13.37 7.81 -1.16
C ALA A 182 -13.29 7.56 0.36
N ALA A 183 -12.14 7.11 0.87
CA ALA A 183 -11.96 6.87 2.30
C ALA A 183 -11.95 8.15 3.15
N LEU A 184 -11.64 9.31 2.56
CA LEU A 184 -11.79 10.61 3.20
C LEU A 184 -13.28 11.01 3.23
N SER A 185 -14.01 10.83 2.12
CA SER A 185 -15.44 11.15 2.03
C SER A 185 -16.33 10.28 2.92
N ASP A 186 -16.17 8.95 2.88
CA ASP A 186 -16.99 8.01 3.67
C ASP A 186 -16.90 8.30 5.18
N ARG A 187 -15.76 8.83 5.65
CA ARG A 187 -15.58 9.17 7.06
C ARG A 187 -16.21 10.48 7.48
N VAL A 188 -16.29 11.46 6.59
CA VAL A 188 -17.05 12.69 6.86
C VAL A 188 -18.53 12.35 7.07
N ASP A 189 -19.06 11.42 6.26
CA ASP A 189 -20.45 10.98 6.36
C ASP A 189 -20.74 10.19 7.66
N GLU A 190 -19.79 9.37 8.14
CA GLU A 190 -19.91 8.64 9.41
C GLU A 190 -19.99 9.59 10.63
N GLU A 191 -19.27 10.71 10.61
CA GLU A 191 -19.28 11.69 11.70
C GLU A 191 -20.52 12.58 11.70
N GLU A 192 -21.01 12.98 10.52
CA GLU A 192 -22.27 13.73 10.41
C GLU A 192 -23.48 12.87 10.82
N GLY A 193 -23.46 11.57 10.51
CA GLY A 193 -24.50 10.61 10.93
C GLY A 193 -24.49 10.28 12.42
N GLY A 194 -23.34 10.37 13.10
CA GLY A 194 -23.20 10.16 14.54
C GLY A 194 -23.63 11.36 15.41
N ARG A 195 -23.89 12.52 14.80
CA ARG A 195 -24.24 13.77 15.46
C ARG A 195 -25.75 14.03 15.42
N GLN A 196 -26.55 13.09 15.91
CA GLN A 196 -27.96 13.37 16.29
C GLN A 196 -28.08 13.47 17.82
N PRO A 197 -28.86 14.45 18.33
CA PRO A 197 -28.87 14.86 19.74
C PRO A 197 -29.43 13.81 20.70
#